data_AF-Q2RX32-F1
#
_entry.id   AF-Q2RX32-F1
#
_cell.length_a   1.000
_cell.length_b   1.000
_cell.length_c   1.000
_cell.angle_alpha   90.00
_cell.angle_beta   90.00
_cell.angle_gamma   90.00
#
_symmetry.space_group_name_H-M   'P 1'
#
loop_
_entity.id
_entity.type
_entity.pdbx_description
1 polymer ?
#
loop_
_entity_poly.entity_id
_entity_poly.type
_entity_poly.pdbx_seq_one_letter_code
_entity_poly.pdbx_strand_id
1 'polypeptide(L)'
;MNALLKPENFKPNYSLVKREVSKIHDQFSIEDPPVNPAEIAEGLGIDVRFVEFTGEHSKISGFYDPEDNTIYVNKHEFPLRQTFTIAHELGHAVLHREWARGDGYRV
;
A
#
# COMPACT_ATOMS: atom_id res chain seq x y z
N MET A 1 7.24 28.08 -16.43
CA MET A 1 7.17 26.93 -15.50
C MET A 1 5.74 26.79 -15.07
N ASN A 2 4.98 25.91 -15.72
CA ASN A 2 3.58 25.68 -15.39
C ASN A 2 3.50 24.91 -14.07
N ALA A 3 2.98 25.55 -13.04
CA ALA A 3 2.49 24.86 -11.86
C ALA A 3 1.44 23.84 -12.32
N LEU A 4 1.74 22.55 -12.10
CA LEU A 4 0.78 21.48 -12.31
C LEU A 4 -0.41 21.75 -11.36
N LEU A 5 -1.50 22.22 -11.95
CA LEU A 5 -2.78 22.42 -11.30
C LEU A 5 -3.16 21.10 -10.62
N LYS A 6 -3.24 21.08 -9.28
CA LYS A 6 -3.94 20.01 -8.57
C LYS A 6 -5.39 20.05 -9.08
N PRO A 7 -5.93 18.97 -9.67
CA PRO A 7 -7.29 18.99 -10.18
C PRO A 7 -8.26 19.17 -9.00
N GLU A 8 -9.10 20.21 -9.07
CA GLU A 8 -9.98 20.66 -7.99
C GLU A 8 -11.11 19.67 -7.59
N ASN A 9 -11.13 18.44 -8.10
CA ASN A 9 -12.22 17.49 -7.82
C ASN A 9 -11.78 16.02 -7.88
N PHE A 10 -10.68 15.66 -7.23
CA PHE A 10 -10.38 14.24 -7.01
C PHE A 10 -11.34 13.66 -5.96
N LYS A 11 -12.38 12.97 -6.42
CA LYS A 11 -13.23 12.15 -5.55
C LYS A 11 -12.73 10.71 -5.57
N PRO A 12 -12.58 10.04 -4.41
CA PRO A 12 -12.25 8.62 -4.37
C PRO A 12 -13.26 7.78 -5.16
N ASN A 13 -12.76 6.84 -5.96
CA ASN A 13 -13.62 5.89 -6.68
C ASN A 13 -13.95 4.69 -5.78
N TYR A 14 -14.91 4.87 -4.86
CA TYR A 14 -15.30 3.82 -3.92
C TYR A 14 -15.81 2.55 -4.60
N SER A 15 -16.44 2.65 -5.78
CA SER A 15 -16.92 1.49 -6.52
C SER A 15 -15.78 0.63 -7.06
N LEU A 16 -14.71 1.26 -7.55
CA LEU A 16 -13.48 0.57 -7.92
C LEU A 16 -12.88 -0.16 -6.71
N VAL A 17 -12.72 0.54 -5.59
CA VAL A 17 -12.15 -0.05 -4.36
C VAL A 17 -12.96 -1.27 -3.92
N LYS A 18 -14.29 -1.15 -3.83
CA LYS A 18 -15.17 -2.27 -3.43
C LYS A 18 -15.00 -3.48 -4.34
N ARG A 19 -14.92 -3.26 -5.66
CA ARG A 19 -14.75 -4.35 -6.62
C ARG A 19 -13.41 -5.06 -6.45
N GLU A 20 -12.31 -4.33 -6.30
CA GLU A 20 -11.00 -4.96 -6.13
C GLU A 20 -10.90 -5.68 -4.77
N VAL A 21 -11.50 -5.13 -3.71
CA VAL A 21 -11.63 -5.82 -2.41
C VAL A 21 -12.41 -7.12 -2.53
N SER A 22 -13.58 -7.12 -3.21
CA SER A 22 -14.36 -8.35 -3.42
C SER A 22 -13.56 -9.42 -4.16
N LYS A 23 -12.82 -9.06 -5.21
CA LYS A 23 -11.96 -10.03 -5.92
C LYS A 23 -10.89 -10.63 -5.02
N ILE A 24 -10.24 -9.80 -4.19
CA ILE A 24 -9.23 -10.28 -3.23
C ILE A 24 -9.89 -11.20 -2.21
N HIS A 25 -11.04 -10.82 -1.65
CA HIS A 25 -11.75 -11.68 -0.70
C HIS A 25 -12.14 -13.03 -1.31
N ASP A 26 -12.66 -13.04 -2.54
CA ASP A 26 -13.00 -14.27 -3.25
C ASP A 26 -11.74 -15.13 -3.52
N GLN A 27 -10.64 -14.52 -3.95
CA GLN A 27 -9.38 -15.22 -4.25
C GLN A 27 -8.77 -15.88 -3.00
N PHE A 28 -8.86 -15.22 -1.85
CA PHE A 28 -8.28 -15.68 -0.59
C PHE A 28 -9.31 -16.33 0.35
N SER A 29 -10.55 -16.54 -0.11
CA SER A 29 -11.66 -17.11 0.68
C SER A 29 -11.89 -16.39 2.02
N ILE A 30 -11.84 -15.06 1.99
CA ILE A 30 -11.99 -14.20 3.18
C ILE A 30 -13.46 -13.84 3.36
N GLU A 31 -14.12 -14.53 4.30
CA GLU A 31 -15.52 -14.30 4.61
C GLU A 31 -15.70 -13.36 5.83
N ASP A 32 -14.78 -13.40 6.79
CA ASP A 32 -14.88 -12.69 8.07
C ASP A 32 -13.51 -12.21 8.58
N PRO A 33 -13.47 -11.19 9.47
CA PRO A 33 -12.25 -10.82 10.17
C PRO A 33 -11.78 -11.92 11.15
N PRO A 34 -10.48 -11.96 11.51
CA PRO A 34 -9.44 -11.00 11.15
C PRO A 34 -8.91 -11.16 9.71
N VAL A 35 -8.57 -10.03 9.08
CA VAL A 35 -7.95 -10.00 7.75
C VAL A 35 -6.46 -9.72 7.91
N ASN A 36 -5.60 -10.59 7.36
CA ASN A 36 -4.15 -10.40 7.39
C ASN A 36 -3.65 -9.78 6.06
N PRO A 37 -3.33 -8.47 6.03
CA PRO A 37 -2.90 -7.82 4.80
C PRO A 37 -1.51 -8.28 4.33
N ALA A 38 -0.66 -8.82 5.23
CA ALA A 38 0.64 -9.35 4.85
C ALA A 38 0.50 -10.65 4.05
N GLU A 39 -0.33 -11.58 4.51
CA GLU A 39 -0.62 -12.83 3.79
C GLU A 39 -1.27 -12.56 2.42
N ILE A 40 -2.16 -11.57 2.34
CA ILE A 40 -2.75 -11.15 1.05
C ILE A 40 -1.67 -10.59 0.12
N ALA A 41 -0.81 -9.70 0.62
CA ALA A 41 0.27 -9.13 -0.18
C ALA A 41 1.20 -10.23 -0.73
N GLU A 42 1.68 -11.12 0.14
CA GLU A 42 2.54 -12.24 -0.22
C GLU A 42 1.86 -13.18 -1.22
N GLY A 43 0.58 -13.51 -1.00
CA GLY A 43 -0.20 -14.34 -1.93
C GLY A 43 -0.48 -13.68 -3.29
N LEU A 44 -0.40 -12.36 -3.38
CA LEU A 44 -0.42 -11.59 -4.64
C LEU A 44 0.99 -11.44 -5.25
N GLY A 45 2.01 -12.06 -4.64
CA GLY A 45 3.41 -12.01 -5.08
C GLY A 45 4.12 -10.71 -4.71
N ILE A 46 3.61 -9.95 -3.74
CA ILE A 46 4.21 -8.72 -3.22
C ILE A 46 4.94 -9.07 -1.92
N ASP A 47 6.26 -8.86 -1.87
CA ASP A 47 7.04 -9.11 -0.67
C ASP A 47 6.66 -8.13 0.45
N VAL A 48 6.76 -8.56 1.71
CA VAL A 48 6.64 -7.66 2.87
C VAL A 48 7.93 -7.73 3.68
N ARG A 49 8.63 -6.60 3.83
CA ARG A 49 9.92 -6.51 4.54
C ARG A 49 9.87 -5.52 5.68
N PHE A 50 10.14 -6.00 6.88
CA PHE A 50 10.30 -5.15 8.07
C PHE A 50 11.73 -4.62 8.15
N VAL A 51 11.89 -3.32 8.01
CA VAL A 51 13.20 -2.66 7.91
C VAL A 51 13.34 -1.55 8.94
N GLU A 52 14.58 -1.14 9.18
CA GLU A 52 14.91 0.01 10.01
C GLU A 52 15.13 1.23 9.13
N PHE A 53 14.29 2.24 9.29
CA PHE A 53 14.51 3.53 8.65
C PHE A 53 15.36 4.43 9.54
N THR A 54 16.41 5.02 8.99
CA THR A 54 17.38 5.83 9.73
C THR A 54 17.47 7.25 9.18
N GLY A 55 18.03 8.17 9.98
CA GLY A 55 18.26 9.56 9.57
C GLY A 55 16.96 10.30 9.28
N GLU A 56 16.91 11.01 8.16
CA GLU A 56 15.74 11.80 7.73
C GLU A 56 14.50 10.94 7.47
N HIS A 57 14.68 9.65 7.17
CA HIS A 57 13.59 8.69 6.91
C HIS A 57 13.04 8.01 8.16
N SER A 58 13.61 8.25 9.35
CA SER A 58 13.21 7.59 10.60
C SER A 58 11.73 7.74 10.98
N LYS A 59 11.03 8.73 10.40
CA LYS A 59 9.60 9.00 10.63
C LYS A 59 8.67 8.32 9.63
N ILE A 60 9.20 7.63 8.62
CA ILE A 60 8.41 6.89 7.64
C ILE A 60 7.88 5.61 8.29
N SER A 61 6.58 5.36 8.15
CA SER A 61 5.94 4.14 8.62
C SER A 61 6.15 2.97 7.65
N GLY A 62 6.17 3.24 6.36
CA GLY A 62 6.46 2.27 5.30
C GLY A 62 6.22 2.87 3.91
N PHE A 63 6.48 2.06 2.88
CA PHE A 63 6.21 2.38 1.49
C PHE A 63 6.15 1.12 0.62
N TYR A 64 5.48 1.22 -0.53
CA TYR A 64 5.55 0.23 -1.60
C TYR A 64 6.56 0.63 -2.68
N ASP A 65 7.49 -0.27 -2.99
CA ASP A 65 8.40 -0.16 -4.13
C ASP A 65 7.88 -1.01 -5.30
N PRO A 66 7.43 -0.41 -6.41
CA PRO A 66 6.90 -1.15 -7.55
C PRO A 66 7.96 -1.82 -8.43
N GLU A 67 9.23 -1.42 -8.32
CA GLU A 67 10.36 -1.99 -9.06
C GLU A 67 10.83 -3.29 -8.39
N ASP A 68 10.98 -3.28 -7.06
CA ASP A 68 11.25 -4.49 -6.27
C ASP A 68 9.99 -5.33 -6.01
N ASN A 69 8.81 -4.76 -6.26
CA ASN A 69 7.51 -5.34 -5.91
C ASN A 69 7.40 -5.70 -4.41
N THR A 70 7.86 -4.80 -3.55
CA THR A 70 8.02 -5.02 -2.10
C THR A 70 7.37 -3.90 -1.29
N ILE A 71 6.64 -4.26 -0.24
CA ILE A 71 6.19 -3.35 0.82
C ILE A 71 7.26 -3.33 1.92
N TYR A 72 7.87 -2.17 2.14
CA TYR A 72 8.79 -1.91 3.22
C TYR A 72 8.07 -1.30 4.41
N VAL A 73 8.23 -1.86 5.60
CA VAL A 73 7.53 -1.46 6.82
C VAL A 73 8.52 -1.16 7.93
N ASN A 74 8.29 -0.10 8.69
CA ASN A 74 9.13 0.26 9.82
C ASN A 74 9.00 -0.76 10.95
N LYS A 75 10.07 -1.53 11.19
CA LYS A 75 10.09 -2.60 12.20
C LYS A 75 9.91 -2.09 13.65
N HIS A 76 10.13 -0.78 13.88
CA HIS A 76 10.04 -0.17 15.21
C HIS A 76 8.66 0.37 15.56
N GLU A 77 7.73 0.41 14.60
CA GLU A 77 6.35 0.79 14.89
C GLU A 77 5.59 -0.31 15.65
N PHE A 78 4.55 0.08 16.39
CA PHE A 78 3.68 -0.87 17.06
C PHE A 78 3.01 -1.82 16.05
N PRO A 79 2.78 -3.10 16.38
CA PRO A 79 2.22 -4.08 15.45
C PRO A 79 0.92 -3.62 14.75
N LEU A 80 0.01 -2.95 15.48
CA LEU A 80 -1.22 -2.43 14.87
C LEU A 80 -0.97 -1.33 13.82
N ARG A 81 0.07 -0.50 14.02
CA ARG A 81 0.50 0.47 13.00
C ARG A 81 1.12 -0.22 11.81
N GLN A 82 1.95 -1.25 12.04
CA GLN A 82 2.52 -2.05 10.95
C GLN A 82 1.44 -2.71 10.10
N THR A 83 0.41 -3.32 10.71
CA THR A 83 -0.74 -3.90 9.99
C THR A 83 -1.46 -2.85 9.15
N PHE A 84 -1.71 -1.65 9.71
CA PHE A 84 -2.33 -0.57 8.97
C PHE A 84 -1.46 -0.10 7.79
N THR A 85 -0.15 0.06 8.00
CA THR A 85 0.82 0.43 6.97
C THR A 85 0.82 -0.59 5.84
N ILE A 86 0.89 -1.90 6.15
CA ILE A 86 0.86 -2.95 5.12
C ILE A 86 -0.44 -2.88 4.31
N ALA A 87 -1.60 -2.71 4.98
CA ALA A 87 -2.88 -2.56 4.29
C ALA A 87 -2.94 -1.31 3.39
N HIS A 88 -2.35 -0.20 3.84
CA HIS A 88 -2.26 1.03 3.06
C HIS A 88 -1.43 0.84 1.80
N GLU A 89 -0.23 0.29 1.95
CA GLU A 89 0.71 0.06 0.85
C GLU A 89 0.21 -1.01 -0.13
N LEU A 90 -0.47 -2.05 0.36
CA LEU A 90 -1.17 -3.01 -0.50
C LEU A 90 -2.22 -2.31 -1.37
N GLY A 91 -2.93 -1.32 -0.83
CA GLY A 91 -3.85 -0.48 -1.60
C GLY A 91 -3.15 0.24 -2.76
N HIS A 92 -1.96 0.80 -2.53
CA HIS A 92 -1.15 1.41 -3.59
C HIS A 92 -0.73 0.39 -4.64
N ALA A 93 -0.27 -0.79 -4.23
CA ALA A 93 0.13 -1.85 -5.15
C ALA A 93 -1.02 -2.35 -6.04
N VAL A 94 -2.24 -2.45 -5.49
CA VAL A 94 -3.42 -2.95 -6.21
C VAL A 94 -4.04 -1.87 -7.11
N LEU A 95 -4.15 -0.63 -6.64
CA LEU A 95 -4.94 0.41 -7.32
C LEU A 95 -4.10 1.44 -8.06
N HIS A 96 -2.84 1.60 -7.68
CA HIS A 96 -2.02 2.75 -8.06
C HIS A 96 -0.63 2.36 -8.57
N ARG A 97 -0.41 1.10 -8.95
CA ARG A 97 0.91 0.59 -9.37
C ARG A 97 1.62 1.45 -10.42
N GLU A 98 0.93 1.84 -11.49
CA GLU A 98 1.53 2.69 -12.54
C GLU A 98 1.81 4.11 -12.08
N TRP A 99 0.99 4.63 -11.16
CA TRP A 99 1.26 5.92 -10.53
C TRP A 99 2.45 5.85 -9.58
N ALA A 100 2.60 4.73 -8.86
CA ALA A 100 3.73 4.46 -7.98
C ALA A 100 5.05 4.29 -8.76
N ARG A 101 5.01 3.77 -9.99
CA ARG A 101 6.18 3.67 -10.88
C ARG A 101 6.66 5.01 -11.43
N GLY A 102 5.80 6.03 -11.47
CA GLY A 102 6.17 7.37 -11.91
C GLY A 102 6.69 8.25 -10.76
N ASP A 103 7.03 9.50 -11.07
CA ASP A 103 7.47 10.50 -10.06
C ASP A 103 6.37 10.98 -9.09
N GLY A 104 5.17 10.38 -9.16
CA GLY A 104 3.99 10.78 -8.39
C GLY A 104 4.02 10.31 -6.95
N TYR A 105 4.73 9.22 -6.66
CA TYR A 105 4.85 8.63 -5.33
C TYR A 105 6.11 9.14 -4.65
N ARG A 106 5.94 9.99 -3.63
CA ARG A 106 7.03 10.56 -2.83
C ARG A 106 6.77 10.25 -1.36
N VAL A 107 7.68 9.50 -0.75
CA VAL A 107 7.67 9.10 0.66
C VAL A 107 8.71 9.91 1.43
#